data_AF-A0A970INW3-F1
#
_entry.id   AF-A0A970INW3-F1
#
_cell.length_a   1.000
_cell.length_b   1.000
_cell.length_c   1.000
_cell.angle_alpha   90.00
_cell.angle_beta   90.00
_cell.angle_gamma   90.00
#
_symmetry.space_group_name_H-M   'P 1'
#
loop_
_entity.id
_entity.type
_entity.pdbx_description
1 polymer ?
#
loop_
_entity_poly.entity_id
_entity_poly.type
_entity_poly.pdbx_seq_one_letter_code
_entity_poly.pdbx_strand_id
1 'polypeptide(L)'
;IVYNTTCARCLAPVRRDLSVGVRETFRSSRPIPGERMQDTDPEEEDDSYGYDDYTVDITDAVRETLLPALPIRELCSPDCAGICPSCGADLNKGPCGCPSDADGDRNPFGRLKDLL
;
A
#
# COMPACT_ATOMS: atom_id res chain seq x y z
N ILE A 1 -11.29 -8.22 2.30
CA ILE A 1 -10.09 -8.80 2.93
C ILE A 1 -9.82 -8.06 4.22
N VAL A 2 -9.54 -8.76 5.30
CA VAL A 2 -9.15 -8.13 6.58
C VAL A 2 -7.65 -8.31 6.75
N TYR A 3 -6.93 -7.23 7.03
CA TYR A 3 -5.48 -7.28 7.24
C TYR A 3 -5.08 -6.57 8.53
N ASN A 4 -3.96 -7.03 9.09
CA ASN A 4 -3.37 -6.48 10.30
C ASN A 4 -2.02 -5.84 9.94
N THR A 5 -1.76 -4.70 10.54
CA THR A 5 -0.54 -3.90 10.32
C THR A 5 -0.27 -3.06 11.56
N THR A 6 0.69 -2.15 11.48
CA THR A 6 1.05 -1.22 12.55
C THR A 6 0.90 0.22 12.08
N CYS A 7 0.51 1.10 13.01
CA CYS A 7 0.49 2.53 12.78
C CYS A 7 1.90 3.03 12.47
N ALA A 8 2.06 3.74 11.36
CA ALA A 8 3.35 4.30 10.93
C ALA A 8 3.90 5.38 11.88
N ARG A 9 3.06 5.94 12.77
CA ARG A 9 3.46 7.00 13.73
C ARG A 9 3.71 6.48 15.14
N CYS A 10 2.84 5.61 15.67
CA CYS A 10 2.93 5.15 17.06
C CYS A 10 3.19 3.65 17.23
N LEU A 11 3.29 2.89 16.13
CA LEU A 11 3.51 1.44 16.11
C LEU A 11 2.38 0.59 16.75
N ALA A 12 1.29 1.21 17.19
CA ALA A 12 0.12 0.47 17.68
C ALA A 12 -0.47 -0.44 16.58
N PRO A 13 -1.00 -1.61 16.94
CA PRO A 13 -1.63 -2.51 15.97
C PRO A 13 -2.87 -1.85 15.34
N VAL A 14 -3.04 -2.06 14.04
CA VAL A 14 -4.16 -1.55 13.24
C VAL A 14 -4.77 -2.72 12.47
N ARG A 15 -6.10 -2.83 12.53
CA ARG A 15 -6.90 -3.79 11.77
C ARG A 15 -7.80 -3.03 10.81
N ARG A 16 -7.76 -3.39 9.52
CA ARG A 16 -8.55 -2.73 8.47
C ARG A 16 -9.23 -3.76 7.58
N ASP A 17 -10.36 -3.32 7.04
CA ASP A 17 -11.12 -4.04 6.02
C ASP A 17 -10.87 -3.37 4.67
N LEU A 18 -10.26 -4.11 3.74
CA LEU A 18 -10.07 -3.69 2.37
C LEU A 18 -11.09 -4.39 1.47
N SER A 19 -11.86 -3.61 0.73
CA SER A 19 -12.79 -4.11 -0.29
C SER A 19 -12.37 -3.55 -1.64
N VAL A 20 -12.02 -4.43 -2.57
CA VAL A 20 -11.59 -4.09 -3.92
C VAL A 20 -12.41 -4.91 -4.90
N GLY A 21 -12.96 -4.24 -5.91
CA GLY A 21 -13.60 -4.90 -7.04
C GLY A 21 -12.55 -5.21 -8.10
N VAL A 22 -12.51 -6.46 -8.56
CA VAL A 22 -11.62 -6.91 -9.64
C VAL A 22 -12.50 -7.17 -10.87
N ARG A 23 -12.10 -6.64 -12.03
CA ARG A 23 -12.76 -6.88 -13.31
C ARG A 23 -11.69 -6.95 -14.39
N GLU A 24 -11.36 -8.16 -14.80
CA GLU A 24 -10.34 -8.43 -15.80
C GLU A 24 -10.89 -9.30 -16.93
N THR A 25 -10.21 -9.24 -18.08
CA THR A 25 -10.55 -10.04 -19.27
C THR A 25 -9.58 -11.21 -19.39
N PHE A 26 -10.13 -12.40 -19.65
CA PHE A 26 -9.36 -13.63 -19.82
C PHE A 26 -9.59 -14.22 -21.21
N ARG A 27 -8.52 -14.68 -21.88
CA ARG A 27 -8.56 -15.24 -23.24
C ARG A 27 -7.85 -16.58 -23.29
N SER A 28 -8.31 -17.46 -24.18
CA SER A 28 -7.68 -18.77 -24.36
C SER A 28 -6.32 -18.61 -25.01
N SER A 29 -5.28 -19.15 -24.38
CA SER A 29 -3.92 -19.20 -24.94
C SER A 29 -3.78 -20.22 -26.08
N ARG A 30 -4.82 -21.05 -26.30
CA ARG A 30 -4.87 -22.05 -27.38
C ARG A 30 -6.01 -21.76 -28.35
N PRO A 31 -5.85 -22.12 -29.64
CA PRO A 31 -6.95 -22.09 -30.60
C PRO A 31 -8.08 -23.03 -30.14
N ILE A 32 -9.29 -22.48 -29.96
CA ILE A 32 -10.47 -23.28 -29.64
C ILE A 32 -11.05 -23.82 -30.95
N PRO A 33 -11.19 -25.16 -31.13
CA PRO A 33 -11.73 -25.72 -32.36
C PRO A 33 -13.15 -25.21 -32.66
N GLY A 34 -13.34 -24.62 -33.83
CA GLY A 34 -14.63 -24.06 -34.26
C GLY A 34 -14.82 -22.57 -33.96
N GLU A 35 -13.92 -21.96 -33.17
CA GLU A 35 -13.84 -20.51 -33.03
C GLU A 35 -12.82 -19.96 -34.01
N ARG A 36 -13.17 -18.86 -34.69
CA ARG A 36 -12.20 -18.13 -35.51
C ARG A 36 -11.29 -17.39 -34.55
N MET A 37 -9.99 -17.69 -34.59
CA MET A 37 -8.98 -16.86 -33.94
C MET A 37 -9.17 -15.44 -34.49
N GLN A 38 -9.65 -14.52 -33.67
CA GLN A 38 -9.76 -13.12 -34.07
C GLN A 38 -8.35 -12.61 -34.22
N ASP A 39 -8.01 -12.08 -35.40
CA ASP A 39 -6.82 -11.26 -35.61
C ASP A 39 -6.93 -10.10 -34.62
N THR A 40 -6.27 -10.25 -33.48
CA THR A 40 -6.36 -9.32 -32.37
C THR A 40 -5.28 -8.27 -32.58
N ASP A 41 -5.64 -7.00 -32.41
CA ASP A 41 -4.66 -5.92 -32.41
C ASP A 41 -3.64 -6.21 -31.30
N PRO A 42 -2.32 -6.22 -31.55
CA PRO A 42 -1.32 -6.49 -30.51
C PRO A 42 -1.46 -5.58 -29.27
N GLU A 43 -2.11 -4.42 -29.38
CA GLU A 43 -2.46 -3.58 -28.23
C GLU A 43 -3.51 -4.23 -27.29
N GLU A 44 -4.44 -5.05 -27.80
CA GLU A 44 -5.43 -5.76 -26.96
C GLU A 44 -4.88 -7.05 -26.32
N GLU A 45 -3.75 -7.58 -26.80
CA GLU A 45 -3.05 -8.68 -26.13
C GLU A 45 -2.43 -8.22 -24.80
N ASP A 46 -2.04 -6.95 -24.69
CA ASP A 46 -1.39 -6.38 -23.50
C ASP A 46 -2.35 -6.20 -22.32
N ASP A 47 -3.67 -6.09 -22.60
CA ASP A 47 -4.71 -5.82 -21.60
C ASP A 47 -5.51 -7.06 -21.17
N SER A 48 -5.05 -8.28 -21.47
CA SER A 48 -5.77 -9.51 -21.10
C SER A 48 -4.88 -10.64 -20.60
N TYR A 49 -5.45 -11.48 -19.72
CA TYR A 49 -4.74 -12.63 -19.17
C TYR A 49 -5.04 -13.90 -19.96
N GLY A 50 -4.01 -14.65 -20.31
CA GLY A 50 -4.14 -15.96 -20.95
C GLY A 50 -4.62 -17.03 -19.98
N TYR A 51 -5.40 -18.01 -20.47
CA TYR A 51 -5.73 -19.23 -19.74
C TYR A 51 -5.54 -20.47 -20.61
N ASP A 52 -5.25 -21.61 -19.97
CA ASP A 52 -5.04 -22.89 -20.64
C ASP A 52 -6.19 -23.86 -20.35
N ASP A 53 -6.73 -24.46 -21.42
CA ASP A 53 -7.82 -25.43 -21.40
C ASP A 53 -9.07 -24.92 -20.66
N TYR A 54 -9.27 -25.36 -19.41
CA TYR A 54 -10.43 -25.00 -18.58
C TYR A 54 -10.02 -24.35 -17.25
N THR A 55 -8.74 -23.96 -17.11
CA THR A 55 -8.22 -23.40 -15.86
C THR A 55 -7.81 -21.95 -16.07
N VAL A 56 -8.45 -21.05 -15.32
CA VAL A 56 -8.11 -19.62 -15.29
C VAL A 56 -7.31 -19.36 -14.02
N ASP A 57 -6.03 -18.99 -14.15
CA ASP A 57 -5.24 -18.49 -13.04
C ASP A 57 -5.48 -16.99 -12.85
N ILE A 58 -6.12 -16.63 -11.73
CA ILE A 58 -6.46 -15.24 -11.40
C ILE A 58 -5.40 -14.56 -10.54
N THR A 59 -4.29 -15.23 -10.24
CA THR A 59 -3.32 -14.78 -9.24
C THR A 59 -2.76 -13.40 -9.56
N ASP A 60 -2.34 -13.17 -10.81
CA ASP A 60 -1.73 -11.91 -11.23
C ASP A 60 -2.79 -10.81 -11.37
N ALA A 61 -3.90 -11.09 -12.04
CA ALA A 61 -5.07 -10.21 -12.09
C ALA A 61 -5.47 -9.65 -10.71
N VAL A 62 -5.67 -10.53 -9.73
CA VAL A 62 -6.04 -10.11 -8.38
C VAL A 62 -4.91 -9.36 -7.69
N ARG A 63 -3.66 -9.79 -7.84
CA ARG A 63 -2.50 -9.14 -7.21
C ARG A 63 -2.31 -7.72 -7.73
N GLU A 64 -2.42 -7.53 -9.03
CA GLU A 64 -2.24 -6.24 -9.71
C GLU A 64 -3.34 -5.25 -9.35
N THR A 65 -4.58 -5.70 -9.11
CA THR A 65 -5.62 -4.82 -8.55
C THR A 65 -5.46 -4.57 -7.05
N LEU A 66 -5.07 -5.60 -6.28
CA LEU A 66 -5.08 -5.55 -4.82
C LEU A 66 -3.91 -4.74 -4.24
N LEU A 67 -2.70 -4.91 -4.78
CA LEU A 67 -1.49 -4.26 -4.25
C LEU A 67 -1.57 -2.72 -4.29
N PRO A 68 -2.00 -2.07 -5.39
CA PRO A 68 -2.12 -0.62 -5.45
C PRO A 68 -3.24 -0.06 -4.57
N ALA A 69 -4.25 -0.89 -4.27
CA ALA A 69 -5.35 -0.48 -3.39
C ALA A 69 -4.94 -0.42 -1.91
N LEU A 70 -3.79 -0.98 -1.53
CA LEU A 70 -3.28 -0.88 -0.17
C LEU A 70 -2.71 0.52 0.10
N PRO A 71 -3.03 1.13 1.25
CA PRO A 71 -2.48 2.42 1.61
C PRO A 71 -0.97 2.33 1.90
N ILE A 72 -0.22 3.34 1.45
CA ILE A 72 1.24 3.42 1.65
C ILE A 72 1.60 3.57 3.14
N ARG A 73 0.73 4.20 3.93
CA ARG A 73 0.90 4.39 5.37
C ARG A 73 -0.42 4.20 6.10
N GLU A 74 -0.33 3.44 7.18
CA GLU A 74 -1.44 3.13 8.06
C GLU A 74 -1.37 3.96 9.32
N LEU A 75 -2.50 4.53 9.73
CA LEU A 75 -2.62 5.26 10.98
C LEU A 75 -3.72 4.64 11.84
N CYS A 76 -3.48 4.55 13.14
CA CYS A 76 -4.51 4.09 14.09
C CYS A 76 -5.66 5.10 14.19
N SER A 77 -5.38 6.38 13.97
CA SER A 77 -6.35 7.48 13.85
C SER A 77 -5.78 8.58 12.94
N PRO A 78 -6.63 9.42 12.32
CA PRO A 78 -6.17 10.57 11.51
C PRO A 78 -5.23 11.50 12.28
N ASP A 79 -5.51 11.70 13.57
CA ASP A 79 -4.80 12.63 14.45
C ASP A 79 -3.75 11.94 15.36
N CYS A 80 -3.25 10.76 14.99
CA CYS A 80 -2.27 10.02 15.80
C CYS A 80 -1.03 10.88 16.07
N ALA A 81 -0.74 11.18 17.34
CA ALA A 81 0.39 12.04 17.73
C ALA A 81 1.76 11.39 17.45
N GLY A 82 1.80 10.05 17.43
CA GLY A 82 2.99 9.26 17.16
C GLY A 82 3.87 9.02 18.39
N ILE A 83 5.11 8.60 18.17
CA ILE A 83 6.12 8.46 19.21
C ILE A 83 7.02 9.69 19.29
N CYS A 84 7.57 9.95 20.47
CA CYS A 84 8.65 10.91 20.64
C CYS A 84 9.89 10.43 19.88
N PRO A 85 10.49 11.24 18.98
CA PRO A 85 11.67 10.83 18.22
C PRO A 85 12.92 10.66 19.09
N SER A 86 12.92 11.18 20.32
CA SER A 86 14.08 11.14 21.21
C SER A 86 14.02 10.03 22.26
N CYS A 87 12.83 9.73 22.81
CA CYS A 87 12.69 8.72 23.86
C CYS A 87 11.73 7.56 23.51
N GLY A 88 11.04 7.62 22.37
CA GLY A 88 10.10 6.57 21.94
C GLY A 88 8.77 6.53 22.70
N ALA A 89 8.52 7.47 23.62
CA ALA A 89 7.26 7.54 24.35
C ALA A 89 6.07 7.79 23.40
N ASP A 90 4.97 7.06 23.61
CA ASP A 90 3.72 7.21 22.86
C ASP A 90 3.01 8.52 23.24
N LEU A 91 3.06 9.50 22.33
CA LEU A 91 2.51 10.84 22.55
C LEU A 91 0.97 10.84 22.59
N ASN A 92 0.31 9.75 22.16
CA ASN A 92 -1.13 9.60 22.32
C ASN A 92 -1.54 9.36 23.78
N LYS A 93 -0.59 8.96 24.65
CA LYS A 93 -0.83 8.76 26.09
C LYS A 93 -0.49 9.98 26.94
N GLY A 94 0.06 11.02 26.33
CA GLY A 94 0.46 12.26 26.98
C GLY A 94 1.84 12.75 26.54
N PRO A 95 2.24 13.95 27.00
CA PRO A 95 3.54 14.51 26.67
C PRO A 95 4.67 13.70 27.33
N CYS A 96 5.82 13.68 26.68
CA CYS A 96 7.05 13.17 27.26
C CYS A 96 7.84 14.32 27.90
N GLY A 97 8.72 14.02 28.86
CA GLY A 97 9.61 15.01 29.51
C GLY A 97 10.81 15.44 28.65
N CYS A 98 10.75 15.21 27.34
CA CYS A 98 11.80 15.58 26.41
C CYS A 98 11.74 17.08 26.11
N PRO A 99 12.88 17.76 25.91
CA PRO A 99 12.91 19.15 25.45
C PRO A 99 12.07 19.30 24.18
N SER A 100 11.23 20.33 24.12
CA SER A 100 10.33 20.53 22.97
C SER A 100 11.07 21.21 21.83
N ASP A 101 10.57 21.10 20.60
CA ASP A 101 11.12 21.85 19.45
C ASP A 101 10.92 23.37 19.64
N ALA A 102 9.98 23.79 20.49
CA ALA A 102 9.79 25.19 20.90
C ALA A 102 10.95 25.72 21.76
N ASP A 103 11.73 24.81 22.38
CA ASP A 103 12.95 25.16 23.11
C ASP A 103 14.17 25.36 22.19
N GLY A 104 13.99 25.33 20.85
CA GLY A 104 14.99 25.71 19.86
C GLY A 104 16.08 24.68 19.56
N ASP A 105 16.20 23.62 20.37
CA ASP A 105 17.31 22.66 20.32
C ASP A 105 17.11 21.47 19.36
N ARG A 106 15.92 21.32 18.77
CA ARG A 106 15.56 20.17 17.92
C ARG A 106 15.34 20.52 16.46
N ASN A 107 16.10 21.48 15.95
CA ASN A 107 16.26 21.55 14.50
C ASN A 107 17.31 20.48 14.09
N PRO A 108 16.95 19.43 13.32
CA PRO A 108 17.93 18.45 12.82
C PRO A 108 19.03 19.09 11.96
N PHE A 109 18.75 20.28 11.41
CA PHE A 109 19.69 21.13 10.68
C PHE A 109 20.17 22.33 11.51
N GLY A 110 19.90 22.38 12.81
CA GLY A 110 20.28 23.49 13.68
C GLY A 110 21.79 23.75 13.70
N ARG A 111 22.58 22.68 13.57
CA ARG A 111 24.05 22.70 13.42
C ARG A 111 24.53 23.34 12.12
N LEU A 112 23.68 23.50 11.11
CA LEU A 112 24.04 24.15 9.83
C LEU A 112 23.95 25.67 9.89
N LYS A 113 23.37 26.25 10.97
CA LYS A 113 23.32 27.70 11.15
C LYS A 113 24.70 28.35 11.29
N ASP A 114 25.68 27.61 11.80
CA ASP A 114 27.05 28.09 12.01
C ASP A 114 27.92 27.99 10.74
N LEU A 115 27.35 27.49 9.64
CA LEU A 115 28.05 27.23 8.37
C LEU A 115 27.61 28.16 7.22
N LEU A 116 26.76 29.16 7.50
CA LEU A 116 26.27 30.16 6.53
C LEU A 116 26.56 31.59 7.00
#